data_AF-A0A535BFC0-F1
#
_entry.id   AF-A0A535BFC0-F1
#
_cell.length_a   1.000
_cell.length_b   1.000
_cell.length_c   1.000
_cell.angle_alpha   90.00
_cell.angle_beta   90.00
_cell.angle_gamma   90.00
#
_symmetry.space_group_name_H-M   'P 1'
#
loop_
_entity.id
_entity.type
_entity.pdbx_description
1 polymer ?
#
loop_
_entity_poly.entity_id
_entity_poly.type
_entity_poly.pdbx_seq_one_letter_code
_entity_poly.pdbx_strand_id
1 'polypeptide(L)'
;DAEALIKQAADYFRLEEAELTKKRGRYRQQRALVMELLHRYSGLKQRMIGERFGGLDEGLVSRDRRAIREKIETEPKIRKWFQDLSRLST
;
A
#
# COMPACT_ATOMS: atom_id res chain seq x y z
N ASP A 1 0.16 -13.34 1.84
CA ASP A 1 1.25 -13.33 0.83
C ASP A 1 1.33 -11.94 0.20
N ALA A 2 2.53 -11.40 -0.04
CA ALA A 2 2.75 -10.01 -0.46
C ALA A 2 2.27 -9.75 -1.90
N GLU A 3 2.58 -10.67 -2.81
CA GLU A 3 2.18 -10.56 -4.22
C GLU A 3 0.66 -10.68 -4.35
N ALA A 4 0.05 -11.62 -3.62
CA ALA A 4 -1.40 -11.75 -3.57
C ALA A 4 -2.10 -10.46 -3.10
N LEU A 5 -1.57 -9.79 -2.06
CA LEU A 5 -2.13 -8.52 -1.58
C LEU A 5 -1.99 -7.39 -2.62
N ILE A 6 -0.83 -7.29 -3.29
CA ILE A 6 -0.61 -6.29 -4.34
C ILE A 6 -1.61 -6.48 -5.47
N LYS A 7 -1.78 -7.73 -5.94
CA LYS A 7 -2.74 -8.09 -6.97
C LYS A 7 -4.18 -7.76 -6.56
N GLN A 8 -4.61 -8.20 -5.38
CA GLN A 8 -5.95 -7.90 -4.86
C GLN A 8 -6.20 -6.39 -4.74
N ALA A 9 -5.20 -5.61 -4.32
CA ALA A 9 -5.31 -4.17 -4.24
C ALA A 9 -5.39 -3.51 -5.62
N ALA A 10 -4.62 -4.00 -6.59
CA ALA A 10 -4.67 -3.55 -7.97
C ALA A 10 -6.08 -3.78 -8.55
N ASP A 11 -6.64 -4.99 -8.37
CA ASP A 11 -7.99 -5.34 -8.78
C ASP A 11 -9.05 -4.45 -8.11
N TYR A 12 -8.96 -4.26 -6.78
CA TYR A 12 -9.87 -3.39 -6.03
C TYR A 12 -9.87 -1.94 -6.53
N PHE A 13 -8.69 -1.40 -6.84
CA PHE A 13 -8.56 -0.04 -7.37
C PHE A 13 -8.76 0.05 -8.89
N ARG A 14 -8.96 -1.08 -9.58
CA ARG A 14 -9.02 -1.18 -11.04
C ARG A 14 -7.79 -0.58 -11.71
N LEU A 15 -6.62 -0.95 -11.22
CA LEU A 15 -5.32 -0.51 -11.71
C LEU A 15 -4.52 -1.72 -12.18
N GLU A 16 -3.59 -1.48 -13.10
CA GLU A 16 -2.51 -2.41 -13.36
C GLU A 16 -1.58 -2.48 -12.14
N GLU A 17 -1.08 -3.68 -11.80
CA GLU A 17 -0.12 -3.86 -10.69
C GLU A 17 1.12 -2.97 -10.87
N ALA A 18 1.59 -2.79 -12.11
CA ALA A 18 2.71 -1.92 -12.45
C ALA A 18 2.40 -0.42 -12.17
N GLU A 19 1.15 0.03 -12.38
CA GLU A 19 0.74 1.41 -12.10
C GLU A 19 0.65 1.68 -10.58
N LEU A 20 0.28 0.66 -9.81
CA LEU A 20 0.21 0.72 -8.35
C LEU A 20 1.60 0.67 -7.70
N THR A 21 2.49 -0.17 -8.24
CA THR A 21 3.82 -0.43 -7.67
C THR A 21 4.90 0.55 -8.14
N LYS A 22 4.73 1.23 -9.28
CA LYS A 22 5.77 2.16 -9.76
C LYS A 22 6.10 3.28 -8.76
N LYS A 23 7.40 3.62 -8.76
CA LYS A 23 8.00 4.63 -7.88
C LYS A 23 7.29 5.99 -7.95
N ARG A 24 6.89 6.41 -9.15
CA ARG A 24 6.24 7.71 -9.42
C ARG A 24 4.91 7.47 -10.12
N GLY A 25 3.85 8.12 -9.64
CA GLY A 25 2.52 7.98 -10.22
C GLY A 25 1.47 8.77 -9.47
N ARG A 26 0.28 8.88 -10.09
CA ARG A 26 -0.88 9.60 -9.53
C ARG A 26 -1.54 8.91 -8.34
N TYR A 27 -1.28 7.61 -8.16
CA TYR A 27 -1.94 6.76 -7.16
C TYR A 27 -1.16 6.65 -5.85
N ARG A 28 -0.66 7.78 -5.33
CA ARG A 28 0.23 7.78 -4.16
C ARG A 28 -0.46 7.27 -2.89
N GLN A 29 -1.73 7.61 -2.68
CA GLN A 29 -2.49 7.15 -1.51
C GLN A 29 -2.77 5.65 -1.56
N GLN A 30 -3.15 5.13 -2.71
CA GLN A 30 -3.37 3.70 -2.94
C GLN A 30 -2.08 2.93 -2.68
N ARG A 31 -0.97 3.38 -3.26
CA ARG A 31 0.35 2.79 -3.03
C ARG A 31 0.74 2.79 -1.56
N ALA A 32 0.63 3.95 -0.90
CA ALA A 32 0.97 4.08 0.53
C ALA A 32 0.11 3.15 1.40
N LEU A 33 -1.18 2.99 1.06
CA LEU A 33 -2.09 2.08 1.76
C LEU A 33 -1.63 0.63 1.64
N VAL A 34 -1.25 0.18 0.44
CA VAL A 34 -0.76 -1.18 0.23
C VAL A 34 0.56 -1.41 0.96
N MET A 35 1.47 -0.42 0.99
CA MET A 35 2.68 -0.51 1.81
C MET A 35 2.39 -0.68 3.30
N GLU A 36 1.38 0.03 3.83
CA GLU A 36 0.98 -0.12 5.23
C GLU A 36 0.39 -1.50 5.51
N LEU A 37 -0.45 -2.02 4.60
CA LEU A 37 -1.02 -3.36 4.70
C LEU A 37 0.06 -4.45 4.63
N LEU A 38 1.01 -4.35 3.70
CA LEU A 38 2.13 -5.28 3.60
C LEU A 38 2.95 -5.29 4.89
N HIS A 39 3.34 -4.13 5.40
CA HIS A 39 4.09 -4.09 6.65
C HIS A 39 3.30 -4.68 7.82
N ARG A 40 1.99 -4.38 7.91
CA ARG A 40 1.16 -4.82 9.03
C ARG A 40 0.87 -6.32 9.01
N TYR A 41 0.56 -6.88 7.84
CA TYR A 41 0.02 -8.24 7.72
C TYR A 41 1.00 -9.27 7.15
N SER A 42 2.04 -8.84 6.42
CA SER A 42 3.06 -9.74 5.87
C SER A 42 4.40 -9.69 6.62
N GLY A 43 4.54 -8.79 7.60
CA GLY A 43 5.79 -8.64 8.38
C GLY A 43 6.98 -8.11 7.57
N LEU A 44 6.75 -7.65 6.33
CA LEU A 44 7.83 -7.14 5.48
C LEU A 44 8.44 -5.87 6.05
N LYS A 45 9.78 -5.82 6.06
CA LYS A 45 10.57 -4.64 6.40
C LYS A 45 10.43 -3.57 5.30
N GLN A 46 10.61 -2.31 5.69
CA GLN A 46 10.49 -1.15 4.79
C GLN A 46 11.31 -1.30 3.50
N ARG A 47 12.55 -1.77 3.61
CA ARG A 47 13.43 -2.03 2.46
C ARG A 47 12.83 -3.03 1.46
N MET A 48 12.31 -4.16 1.95
CA MET A 48 11.70 -5.20 1.10
C MET A 48 10.41 -4.74 0.44
N ILE A 49 9.68 -3.84 1.11
CA ILE A 49 8.53 -3.14 0.52
C ILE A 49 9.06 -2.20 -0.57
N GLY A 50 10.08 -1.40 -0.30
CA GLY A 50 10.68 -0.47 -1.25
C GLY A 50 11.12 -1.13 -2.57
N GLU A 51 11.74 -2.31 -2.49
CA GLU A 51 12.14 -3.13 -3.65
C GLU A 51 10.95 -3.47 -4.56
N ARG A 52 9.78 -3.81 -3.98
CA ARG A 52 8.55 -4.10 -4.72
C ARG A 52 7.89 -2.87 -5.33
N PHE A 53 8.14 -1.70 -4.75
CA PHE A 53 7.51 -0.45 -5.20
C PHE A 53 8.47 0.42 -6.03
N GLY A 54 9.14 -0.19 -7.00
CA GLY A 54 10.03 0.49 -7.94
C GLY A 54 11.32 1.01 -7.28
N GLY A 55 11.85 0.30 -6.28
CA GLY A 55 13.08 0.69 -5.58
C GLY A 55 12.93 2.01 -4.82
N LEU A 56 11.87 2.12 -4.02
CA LEU A 56 11.73 3.22 -3.07
C LEU A 56 12.69 3.03 -1.89
N ASP A 57 13.24 4.13 -1.41
CA ASP A 57 14.04 4.14 -0.20
C ASP A 57 13.18 3.85 1.04
N GLU A 58 13.76 3.19 2.04
CA GLU A 58 13.06 2.80 3.27
C GLU A 58 12.49 3.99 4.04
N GLY A 59 13.15 5.15 4.01
CA GLY A 59 12.68 6.38 4.65
C GLY A 59 11.45 6.94 3.94
N LEU A 60 11.38 6.79 2.62
CA LEU A 60 10.20 7.19 1.84
C LEU A 60 9.03 6.25 2.08
N VAL A 61 9.26 4.93 2.14
CA VAL A 61 8.24 3.95 2.53
C VAL A 61 7.70 4.26 3.93
N SER A 62 8.59 4.54 4.89
CA SER A 62 8.22 4.91 6.26
C SER A 62 7.34 6.16 6.33
N ARG A 63 7.73 7.20 5.58
CA ARG A 63 6.98 8.46 5.52
C ARG A 63 5.59 8.27 4.91
N ASP A 64 5.49 7.62 3.77
CA ASP A 64 4.21 7.42 3.08
C ASP A 64 3.26 6.56 3.92
N ARG A 65 3.79 5.55 4.62
CA ARG A 65 3.01 4.73 5.57
C ARG A 65 2.50 5.50 6.78
N ARG A 66 3.33 6.36 7.37
CA ARG A 66 2.89 7.22 8.48
C ARG A 66 1.78 8.16 8.02
N ALA A 67 1.96 8.81 6.88
CA ALA A 67 0.98 9.73 6.32
C ALA A 67 -0.35 9.02 6.00
N ILE A 68 -0.34 7.81 5.43
CA ILE A 68 -1.60 7.10 5.16
C ILE A 68 -2.29 6.62 6.45
N ARG A 69 -1.54 6.30 7.51
CA ARG A 69 -2.11 5.91 8.80
C ARG A 69 -2.94 7.04 9.42
N GLU A 70 -2.39 8.25 9.44
CA GLU A 70 -3.10 9.45 9.89
C GLU A 70 -4.37 9.68 9.04
N LYS A 71 -4.30 9.40 7.74
CA LYS A 71 -5.44 9.50 6.82
C LYS A 71 -6.50 8.41 7.00
N ILE A 72 -6.15 7.20 7.43
CA ILE A 72 -7.13 6.15 7.78
C ILE A 72 -8.01 6.63 8.95
N GLU A 73 -7.43 7.39 9.87
CA GLU A 73 -8.14 7.92 11.04
C GLU A 73 -9.01 9.13 10.68
N THR A 74 -8.60 9.95 9.71
CA THR A 74 -9.23 11.25 9.43
C THR A 74 -10.08 11.30 8.15
N GLU A 75 -9.77 10.48 7.14
CA GLU A 75 -10.46 10.50 5.85
C GLU A 75 -11.35 9.24 5.69
N PRO A 76 -12.69 9.37 5.70
CA PRO A 76 -13.61 8.22 5.61
C PRO A 76 -13.39 7.34 4.38
N LYS A 77 -13.01 7.95 3.24
CA LYS A 77 -12.70 7.25 1.99
C LYS A 77 -11.54 6.27 2.14
N ILE A 78 -10.46 6.71 2.78
CA ILE A 78 -9.24 5.90 2.96
C ILE A 78 -9.48 4.85 4.04
N ARG A 79 -10.23 5.20 5.09
CA ARG A 79 -10.68 4.22 6.08
C ARG A 79 -11.46 3.07 5.44
N LYS A 80 -12.39 3.39 4.54
CA LYS A 80 -13.16 2.39 3.80
C LYS A 80 -12.23 1.49 2.97
N TRP A 81 -11.31 2.07 2.20
CA TRP A 81 -10.32 1.29 1.45
C TRP A 81 -9.51 0.35 2.33
N PHE A 82 -9.04 0.82 3.49
CA PHE A 82 -8.29 0.01 4.45
C PHE A 82 -9.12 -1.17 4.95
N GLN A 83 -10.38 -0.91 5.34
CA GLN A 83 -11.29 -1.95 5.85
C GLN A 83 -11.62 -2.99 4.78
N ASP A 84 -11.93 -2.55 3.56
CA ASP A 84 -12.25 -3.43 2.44
C ASP A 84 -11.05 -4.33 2.10
N LEU A 85 -9.86 -3.75 1.93
CA LEU A 85 -8.66 -4.50 1.59
C LEU A 85 -8.19 -5.44 2.71
N SER A 86 -8.31 -5.03 3.98
CA SER A 86 -7.93 -5.88 5.11
C SER A 86 -8.77 -7.16 5.20
N ARG A 87 -10.04 -7.09 4.77
CA ARG A 87 -10.94 -8.25 4.70
C ARG A 87 -10.63 -9.19 3.54
N LEU A 88 -10.10 -8.67 2.44
CA LEU A 88 -9.68 -9.48 1.28
C LEU A 88 -8.36 -10.21 1.52
N SER A 89 -7.53 -9.68 2.43
CA SER A 89 -6.21 -10.21 2.77
C SER A 89 -6.18 -11.21 3.93
N THR A 90 -7.34 -11.52 4.51
CA THR A 90 -7.53 -12.56 5.55
C THR A 90 -8.05 -13.83 4.89
#